data_AF-A0A820YCQ6-F1
#
_entry.id   AF-A0A820YCQ6-F1
#
_cell.length_a   1.000
_cell.length_b   1.000
_cell.length_c   1.000
_cell.angle_alpha   90.00
_cell.angle_beta   90.00
_cell.angle_gamma   90.00
#
_symmetry.space_group_name_H-M   'P 1'
#
loop_
_entity.id
_entity.type
_entity.pdbx_description
1 polymer ?
#
loop_
_entity_poly.entity_id
_entity_poly.type
_entity_poly.pdbx_seq_one_letter_code
_entity_poly.pdbx_strand_id
1 'polypeptide(L)' 'MLQSTDSPTGWFYLSLLHAMTSHPLPDEYTGMTGMERAFQLLKSAGSWSDQPFNELSSNILGQIASISPIVN' A
#
# COMPACT_ATOMS: atom_id res chain seq x y z
N MET A 1 -1.72 9.76 -13.24
CA MET A 1 -1.66 8.52 -12.43
C MET A 1 -0.29 8.46 -11.82
N LEU A 2 -0.16 8.47 -10.49
CA LEU A 2 1.15 8.39 -9.81
C LEU A 2 1.72 6.98 -10.09
N GLN A 3 2.77 6.87 -10.89
CA GLN A 3 3.43 5.59 -11.16
C GLN A 3 4.50 5.35 -10.10
N SER A 4 4.44 4.20 -9.44
CA SER A 4 5.51 3.75 -8.55
C SER A 4 6.77 3.46 -9.39
N THR A 5 7.93 3.84 -8.87
CA THR A 5 9.24 3.47 -9.43
C THR A 5 9.45 1.95 -9.31
N ASP A 6 10.44 1.39 -10.02
CA ASP A 6 10.83 -0.06 -9.98
C ASP A 6 11.30 -0.56 -8.60
N SER A 7 11.16 0.25 -7.55
CA SER A 7 11.50 -0.10 -6.18
C SER A 7 10.25 -0.47 -5.37
N PRO A 8 10.28 -1.57 -4.57
CA PRO A 8 9.20 -1.92 -3.64
C PRO A 8 8.80 -0.77 -2.72
N THR A 9 9.72 0.13 -2.38
CA THR A 9 9.46 1.30 -1.53
C THR A 9 8.38 2.22 -2.11
N GLY A 10 8.39 2.45 -3.43
CA GLY A 10 7.40 3.29 -4.09
C GLY A 10 5.99 2.68 -4.00
N TRP A 11 5.90 1.36 -4.14
CA TRP A 11 4.65 0.62 -4.03
C TRP A 11 4.10 0.64 -2.61
N PHE A 12 4.97 0.48 -1.60
CA PHE A 12 4.57 0.61 -0.20
C PHE A 12 4.09 2.02 0.14
N TYR A 13 4.81 3.04 -0.33
CA TYR A 13 4.41 4.43 -0.10
C TYR A 13 3.05 4.75 -0.73
N LEU A 14 2.83 4.31 -1.97
CA LEU A 14 1.56 4.49 -2.65
C LEU A 14 0.42 3.75 -1.94
N SER A 15 0.69 2.54 -1.44
CA SER A 15 -0.27 1.76 -0.65
C SER A 15 -0.65 2.48 0.63
N LEU A 16 0.34 2.99 1.37
CA LEU A 16 0.12 3.77 2.59
C LEU A 16 -0.69 5.05 2.30
N LEU A 17 -0.39 5.75 1.20
CA LEU A 17 -1.12 6.96 0.81
C LEU A 17 -2.60 6.65 0.56
N HIS A 18 -2.91 5.59 -0.17
CA HIS A 18 -4.28 5.13 -0.38
C HIS A 18 -4.96 4.71 0.93
N ALA A 19 -4.23 4.06 1.85
CA ALA A 19 -4.79 3.68 3.14
C ALA A 19 -5.11 4.90 4.03
N MET A 20 -4.31 5.98 3.98
CA MET A 20 -4.46 7.13 4.88
C MET A 20 -5.37 8.24 4.35
N THR A 21 -5.40 8.47 3.04
CA THR A 21 -6.02 9.68 2.45
C THR A 21 -7.29 9.42 1.65
N SER A 22 -7.51 8.18 1.23
CA SER A 22 -8.70 7.87 0.44
C SER A 22 -9.92 7.75 1.35
N HIS A 23 -11.02 8.33 0.88
CA HIS A 23 -12.30 8.31 1.56
C HIS A 23 -12.77 6.85 1.78
N PRO A 24 -13.49 6.55 2.87
CA PRO A 24 -14.05 5.22 3.10
C PRO A 24 -15.16 4.86 2.11
N LEU A 25 -15.62 5.82 1.29
CA LEU A 25 -16.53 5.55 0.19
C LEU A 25 -15.76 4.94 -0.98
N PRO A 26 -16.31 3.90 -1.64
CA PRO A 26 -15.72 3.36 -2.84
C PRO A 26 -15.66 4.44 -3.92
N ASP A 27 -14.51 4.53 -4.58
CA ASP A 27 -14.30 5.41 -5.72
C ASP A 27 -15.26 5.03 -6.86
N GLU A 28 -15.94 6.00 -7.46
CA GLU A 28 -17.01 5.76 -8.46
C GLU A 28 -16.50 5.07 -9.73
N TYR A 29 -15.20 5.16 -10.03
CA TYR A 29 -14.61 4.61 -11.24
C TYR A 29 -14.07 3.19 -11.05
N THR A 30 -13.59 2.87 -9.84
CA THR A 30 -12.98 1.58 -9.52
C THR A 30 -13.87 0.69 -8.65
N GLY A 31 -14.88 1.26 -7.99
CA GLY A 31 -15.72 0.57 -7.01
C GLY A 31 -14.97 0.14 -5.74
N MET A 32 -13.71 0.58 -5.58
CA MET A 32 -12.85 0.19 -4.47
C MET A 32 -12.64 1.36 -3.51
N THR A 33 -12.60 1.06 -2.23
CA THR A 33 -12.15 1.98 -1.20
C THR A 33 -10.63 2.16 -1.25
N GLY A 34 -10.15 3.23 -0.60
CA GLY A 34 -8.71 3.44 -0.38
C GLY A 34 -7.98 2.24 0.19
N MET A 35 -8.60 1.62 1.20
CA MET A 35 -8.05 0.45 1.88
C MET A 35 -7.94 -0.76 0.94
N GLU A 36 -8.99 -1.04 0.16
CA GLU A 36 -8.97 -2.14 -0.81
C GLU A 36 -7.91 -1.90 -1.90
N ARG A 37 -7.77 -0.65 -2.35
CA ARG A 37 -6.73 -0.28 -3.30
C ARG A 37 -5.33 -0.44 -2.72
N ALA A 38 -5.12 -0.04 -1.47
CA ALA A 38 -3.86 -0.26 -0.75
C ALA A 38 -3.52 -1.75 -0.64
N PHE A 39 -4.50 -2.60 -0.30
CA PHE A 39 -4.32 -4.05 -0.26
C PHE A 39 -3.98 -4.64 -1.63
N GLN A 40 -4.65 -4.18 -2.68
CA GLN A 40 -4.37 -4.64 -4.05
C GLN A 40 -2.95 -4.29 -4.48
N LEU A 41 -2.48 -3.10 -4.13
CA LEU A 41 -1.11 -2.66 -4.40
C LEU A 41 -0.10 -3.50 -3.61
N LEU A 42 -0.33 -3.75 -2.32
CA LEU A 42 0.53 -4.62 -1.50
C LEU A 42 0.59 -6.07 -1.98
N LYS A 43 -0.51 -6.59 -2.54
CA LYS A 43 -0.55 -7.93 -3.12
C LYS A 43 -0.01 -7.99 -4.56
N SER A 44 0.35 -6.86 -5.16
CA SER A 44 0.90 -6.84 -6.51
C SER A 44 2.31 -7.44 -6.53
N ALA A 45 2.64 -8.12 -7.63
CA ALA A 45 3.95 -8.74 -7.83
C ALA A 45 5.12 -7.73 -7.78
N GLY A 46 4.86 -6.42 -7.93
CA GLY A 46 5.88 -5.37 -7.82
C GLY A 46 6.26 -5.00 -6.37
N SER A 47 5.51 -5.46 -5.38
CA SER A 47 5.74 -5.14 -3.97
C SER A 47 6.65 -6.13 -3.24
N TRP A 48 6.88 -7.31 -3.82
CA TRP A 48 7.67 -8.38 -3.22
C TRP A 48 8.92 -8.63 -4.04
N SER A 49 10.07 -8.42 -3.41
CA SER A 49 11.38 -8.69 -4.00
C SER A 49 12.02 -9.85 -3.23
N ASP A 50 12.80 -10.68 -3.92
CA ASP A 50 13.67 -11.71 -3.30
C ASP A 50 14.81 -11.09 -2.48
N GLN A 51 15.01 -9.77 -2.56
CA GLN A 51 16.02 -9.06 -1.76
C GLN A 51 15.45 -8.53 -0.44
N PRO A 52 16.27 -8.47 0.62
CA PRO A 52 15.85 -7.90 1.89
C PRO A 52 15.45 -6.43 1.73
N PHE A 53 14.36 -6.04 2.38
CA PHE A 53 13.88 -4.67 2.36
C PHE A 53 14.85 -3.72 3.06
N ASN A 54 15.04 -2.53 2.50
CA ASN A 54 15.75 -1.45 3.17
C ASN A 54 14.96 -0.95 4.39
N GLU A 55 15.61 -0.15 5.23
CA GLU A 55 15.02 0.40 6.46
C GLU A 55 13.75 1.22 6.17
N LEU A 56 13.75 1.99 5.08
CA LEU A 56 12.62 2.82 4.68
C LEU A 56 11.37 1.98 4.32
N SER A 57 11.54 0.93 3.51
CA SER A 57 10.47 -0.01 3.17
C SER A 57 9.92 -0.69 4.41
N SER A 58 10.80 -1.12 5.32
CA SER A 58 10.41 -1.75 6.59
C SER A 58 9.63 -0.77 7.48
N ASN A 59 10.04 0.50 7.52
CA ASN A 59 9.33 1.54 8.25
C ASN A 59 7.92 1.78 7.67
N ILE A 60 7.79 1.88 6.34
CA ILE A 60 6.49 2.07 5.69
C ILE A 60 5.58 0.87 5.94
N LEU A 61 6.10 -0.36 5.84
CA LEU A 61 5.34 -1.57 6.18
C LEU A 61 4.88 -1.57 7.64
N GLY A 62 5.72 -1.08 8.56
CA GLY A 62 5.34 -0.88 9.96
C GLY A 62 4.21 0.13 10.14
N GLN A 63 4.21 1.23 9.39
CA GLN A 63 3.11 2.20 9.39
C GLN A 63 1.83 1.63 8.81
N ILE A 64 1.92 0.82 7.74
CA ILE A 64 0.76 0.11 7.18
C ILE A 64 0.21 -0.87 8.22
N ALA A 65 1.06 -1.60 8.92
CA ALA A 65 0.65 -2.54 9.95
C ALA A 65 -0.07 -1.84 11.12
N SER A 66 0.35 -0.64 11.52
CA SER A 66 -0.27 0.09 12.64
C SER A 66 -1.66 0.62 12.34
N ILE A 67 -1.98 0.89 11.07
CA ILE A 67 -3.32 1.32 10.62
C ILE A 67 -4.18 0.17 10.09
N SER A 68 -3.61 -1.04 9.99
CA SER A 68 -4.32 -2.21 9.49
C SER A 68 -5.30 -2.72 10.55
N PRO A 69 -6.49 -3.22 10.13
CA PRO A 69 -7.43 -3.83 11.05
C PRO A 69 -6.80 -5.08 11.71
N ILE A 70 -6.95 -5.18 13.03
CA ILE A 70 -6.48 -6.32 13.79
C ILE A 70 -7.45 -7.48 13.57
N VAL A 71 -7.00 -8.50 12.85
CA VAL A 71 -7.70 -9.78 12.75
C VAL A 71 -7.28 -10.66 13.93
N ASN A 72 -8.19 -10.89 14.88
CA ASN A 72 -8.07 -11.90 15.94
C ASN A 72 -8.45 -13.29 15.41
#